data_AF-A0A2R6FEH0-F1
#
_entry.id   AF-A0A2R6FEH0-F1
#
_cell.length_a   1.000
_cell.length_b   1.000
_cell.length_c   1.000
_cell.angle_alpha   90.00
_cell.angle_beta   90.00
_cell.angle_gamma   90.00
#
_symmetry.space_group_name_H-M   'P 1'
#
loop_
_entity.id
_entity.type
_entity.pdbx_description
1 polymer ?
#
loop_
_entity_poly.entity_id
_entity_poly.type
_entity_poly.pdbx_seq_one_letter_code
_entity_poly.pdbx_strand_id
1 'polypeptide(L)'
;MTREQTHSTDDPAFAEWLETTDDRFADAERRRVQVFVRSLLPPLGTKGTQEALIRRLDDLTAAEILDDVSVTITGSRLCLCETCTGTDAGTDLLDSLNELNEWGGEFDASVTPFFETRELDASLTNETARALVPPRTAVALYCDESLAGVFPCEMGDSTLAAADLVAALDRFCEGQEVVAGPGRRPVRPIDAPRRQPGSRSPGRYAVLTSDRVRSSTAVEQTTYRSVRAENRYITIFVVGKAGV
;
A
#
# COMPACT_ATOMS: atom_id res chain seq x y z
N MET A 1 15.48 -5.42 -28.39
CA MET A 1 15.20 -6.83 -28.07
C MET A 1 14.27 -6.83 -26.88
N THR A 2 12.97 -6.93 -27.14
CA THR A 2 11.94 -7.02 -26.09
C THR A 2 11.97 -8.47 -25.63
N ARG A 3 12.41 -8.74 -24.39
CA ARG A 3 12.16 -10.04 -23.78
C ARG A 3 10.64 -10.20 -23.74
N GLU A 4 10.11 -11.15 -24.50
CA GLU A 4 8.77 -11.69 -24.25
C GLU A 4 8.80 -12.18 -22.80
N GLN A 5 8.17 -11.42 -21.90
CA GLN A 5 7.98 -11.83 -20.53
C GLN A 5 6.93 -12.92 -20.57
N THR A 6 7.37 -14.17 -20.49
CA THR A 6 6.48 -15.32 -20.36
C THR A 6 5.86 -15.24 -18.98
N HIS A 7 4.66 -14.66 -18.90
CA HIS A 7 3.82 -14.73 -17.71
C HIS A 7 3.29 -16.16 -17.63
N SER A 8 4.10 -17.07 -17.09
CA SER A 8 3.75 -18.47 -16.93
C SER A 8 3.45 -18.73 -15.46
N THR A 9 2.19 -18.58 -15.08
CA THR A 9 1.68 -18.96 -13.75
C THR A 9 1.89 -20.45 -13.43
N ASP A 10 2.29 -21.25 -14.44
CA ASP A 10 2.62 -22.68 -14.32
C ASP A 10 4.07 -22.95 -13.84
N ASP A 11 4.81 -21.92 -13.43
CA ASP A 11 6.16 -22.09 -12.89
C ASP A 11 6.13 -22.92 -11.59
N PRO A 12 6.97 -23.97 -11.48
CA PRO A 12 6.99 -24.83 -10.30
C PRO A 12 7.34 -24.07 -9.02
N ALA A 13 8.19 -23.02 -9.08
CA ALA A 13 8.52 -22.22 -7.91
C ALA A 13 7.32 -21.39 -7.45
N PHE A 14 6.53 -20.87 -8.39
CA PHE A 14 5.28 -20.18 -8.04
C PHE A 14 4.22 -21.13 -7.50
N ALA A 15 4.12 -22.35 -8.05
CA ALA A 15 3.23 -23.38 -7.52
C ALA A 15 3.62 -23.80 -6.08
N GLU A 16 4.92 -23.98 -5.81
CA GLU A 16 5.44 -24.27 -4.47
C GLU A 16 5.14 -23.13 -3.49
N TRP A 17 5.34 -21.88 -3.91
CA TRP A 17 4.96 -20.71 -3.11
C TRP A 17 3.46 -20.68 -2.83
N LEU A 18 2.61 -20.98 -3.82
CA LEU A 18 1.16 -21.03 -3.66
C LEU A 18 0.74 -22.07 -2.62
N GLU A 19 1.24 -23.30 -2.71
CA GLU A 19 0.92 -24.37 -1.76
C GLU A 19 1.38 -24.02 -0.35
N THR A 20 2.65 -23.60 -0.20
CA THR A 20 3.23 -23.25 1.10
C THR A 20 2.52 -22.05 1.73
N THR A 21 2.15 -21.06 0.91
CA THR A 21 1.49 -19.84 1.39
C THR A 21 0.02 -20.07 1.70
N ASP A 22 -0.67 -20.95 0.98
CA ASP A 22 -2.05 -21.35 1.30
C ASP A 22 -2.14 -21.96 2.70
N ASP A 23 -1.23 -22.90 3.02
CA ASP A 23 -1.13 -23.50 4.35
C ASP A 23 -0.85 -22.44 5.43
N ARG A 24 0.15 -21.57 5.20
CA ARG A 24 0.46 -20.45 6.12
C ARG A 24 -0.70 -19.49 6.29
N PHE A 25 -1.44 -19.22 5.22
CA PHE A 25 -2.58 -18.31 5.23
C PHE A 25 -3.75 -18.90 6.01
N ALA A 26 -4.02 -20.20 5.82
CA ALA A 26 -5.05 -20.93 6.55
C ALA A 26 -4.75 -21.01 8.05
N ASP A 27 -3.48 -21.25 8.42
CA ASP A 27 -3.06 -21.42 9.82
C ASP A 27 -2.83 -20.10 10.57
N ALA A 28 -2.62 -18.98 9.87
CA ALA A 28 -2.33 -17.70 10.51
C ALA A 28 -3.46 -17.22 11.45
N GLU A 29 -3.09 -16.60 12.57
CA GLU A 29 -4.04 -15.88 13.41
C GLU A 29 -4.37 -14.50 12.82
N ARG A 30 -3.43 -13.93 12.06
CA ARG A 30 -3.59 -12.61 11.43
C ARG A 30 -3.05 -12.56 10.01
N ARG A 31 -3.84 -12.08 9.06
CA ARG A 31 -3.46 -11.86 7.65
C ARG A 31 -3.50 -10.38 7.33
N ARG A 32 -2.40 -9.84 6.83
CA ARG A 32 -2.29 -8.43 6.51
C ARG A 32 -1.62 -8.20 5.18
N VAL A 33 -2.13 -7.24 4.42
CA VAL A 33 -1.50 -6.80 3.19
C VAL A 33 -1.05 -5.34 3.32
N GLN A 34 0.22 -5.07 3.00
CA GLN A 34 0.73 -3.71 2.85
C GLN A 34 0.90 -3.38 1.37
N VAL A 35 0.34 -2.25 0.94
CA VAL A 35 0.41 -1.78 -0.45
C VAL A 35 1.27 -0.53 -0.51
N PHE A 36 2.35 -0.59 -1.28
CA PHE A 36 3.26 0.53 -1.51
C PHE A 36 2.98 1.14 -2.88
N VAL A 37 2.62 2.42 -2.94
CA VAL A 37 2.36 3.14 -4.20
C VAL A 37 3.21 4.39 -4.33
N ARG A 38 3.70 4.70 -5.53
CA ARG A 38 4.43 5.96 -5.74
C ARG A 38 3.55 7.21 -5.55
N SER A 39 2.25 7.08 -5.79
CA SER A 39 1.27 8.18 -5.74
C SER A 39 -0.16 7.62 -5.62
N LEU A 40 -1.06 8.36 -4.96
CA LEU A 40 -2.50 8.08 -4.99
C LEU A 40 -3.18 8.50 -6.31
N LEU A 41 -2.50 9.35 -7.09
CA LEU A 41 -2.90 9.69 -8.45
C LEU A 41 -1.79 9.22 -9.41
N PRO A 42 -1.80 7.94 -9.82
CA PRO A 42 -0.86 7.45 -10.81
C PRO A 42 -1.18 8.06 -12.19
N PRO A 43 -0.25 7.96 -13.17
CA PRO A 43 -0.50 8.42 -14.53
C PRO A 43 -1.80 7.85 -15.12
N LEU A 44 -2.45 8.66 -15.96
CA LEU A 44 -3.64 8.24 -16.69
C LEU A 44 -3.30 7.01 -17.54
N GLY A 45 -4.08 5.94 -17.38
CA GLY A 45 -3.81 4.62 -17.98
C GLY A 45 -3.53 3.52 -16.95
N THR A 46 -2.85 3.84 -15.83
CA THR A 46 -2.58 2.87 -14.75
C THR A 46 -3.45 3.09 -13.51
N LYS A 47 -4.22 4.19 -13.48
CA LYS A 47 -5.15 4.50 -12.39
C LYS A 47 -6.17 3.40 -12.14
N GLY A 48 -6.79 2.87 -13.19
CA GLY A 48 -7.79 1.81 -13.06
C GLY A 48 -7.24 0.55 -12.41
N THR A 49 -6.01 0.15 -12.78
CA THR A 49 -5.32 -1.01 -12.18
C THR A 49 -5.04 -0.81 -10.69
N GLN A 50 -4.52 0.36 -10.29
CA GLN A 50 -4.28 0.66 -8.87
C GLN A 50 -5.58 0.71 -8.07
N GLU A 51 -6.64 1.34 -8.61
CA GLU A 51 -7.95 1.38 -7.96
C GLU A 51 -8.56 -0.02 -7.83
N ALA A 52 -8.47 -0.85 -8.86
CA ALA A 52 -8.99 -2.22 -8.83
C ALA A 52 -8.27 -3.07 -7.78
N LEU A 53 -6.93 -2.98 -7.72
CA LEU A 53 -6.13 -3.68 -6.72
C LEU A 53 -6.52 -3.29 -5.30
N ILE A 54 -6.56 -1.99 -4.99
CA ILE A 54 -6.91 -1.51 -3.65
C ILE A 54 -8.35 -1.89 -3.29
N ARG A 55 -9.29 -1.77 -4.25
CA ARG A 55 -10.70 -2.09 -4.02
C ARG A 55 -10.89 -3.58 -3.76
N ARG A 56 -10.19 -4.47 -4.48
CA ARG A 56 -10.26 -5.91 -4.23
C ARG A 56 -9.71 -6.29 -2.87
N LEU A 57 -8.59 -5.69 -2.44
CA LEU A 57 -8.06 -5.90 -1.09
C LEU A 57 -9.02 -5.41 0.01
N ASP A 58 -9.69 -4.28 -0.20
CA ASP A 58 -10.74 -3.79 0.71
C ASP A 58 -11.94 -4.74 0.77
N ASP A 59 -12.33 -5.34 -0.37
CA ASP A 59 -13.38 -6.37 -0.41
C ASP A 59 -12.98 -7.62 0.39
N LEU A 60 -11.72 -8.07 0.29
CA LEU A 60 -11.20 -9.21 1.07
C LEU A 60 -11.18 -8.89 2.58
N THR A 61 -10.84 -7.67 2.98
CA THR A 61 -10.96 -7.24 4.38
C THR A 61 -12.42 -7.17 4.84
N ALA A 62 -13.32 -6.67 4.00
CA ALA A 62 -14.75 -6.60 4.32
C ALA A 62 -15.40 -7.97 4.50
N ALA A 63 -14.85 -8.99 3.85
CA ALA A 63 -15.24 -10.40 3.98
C ALA A 63 -14.52 -11.14 5.13
N GLU A 64 -13.76 -10.44 5.98
CA GLU A 64 -12.99 -11.00 7.11
C GLU A 64 -11.94 -12.05 6.68
N ILE A 65 -11.51 -12.03 5.41
CA ILE A 65 -10.43 -12.88 4.89
C ILE A 65 -9.06 -12.28 5.24
N LEU A 66 -8.94 -10.95 5.12
CA LEU A 66 -7.79 -10.19 5.56
C LEU A 66 -8.16 -9.40 6.82
N ASP A 67 -7.32 -9.45 7.85
CA ASP A 67 -7.52 -8.68 9.07
C ASP A 67 -7.21 -7.19 8.89
N ASP A 68 -6.28 -6.86 7.99
CA ASP A 68 -5.83 -5.49 7.77
C ASP A 68 -5.24 -5.27 6.38
N VAL A 69 -5.52 -4.10 5.81
CA VAL A 69 -4.91 -3.62 4.57
C VAL A 69 -4.43 -2.19 4.80
N SER A 70 -3.15 -1.93 4.57
CA SER A 70 -2.55 -0.60 4.65
C SER A 70 -2.02 -0.13 3.31
N VAL A 71 -2.03 1.19 3.09
CA VAL A 71 -1.49 1.82 1.87
C VAL A 71 -0.45 2.87 2.26
N THR A 72 0.78 2.66 1.80
CA THR A 72 1.93 3.54 2.03
C THR A 72 2.35 4.22 0.73
N ILE A 73 2.52 5.55 0.78
CA ILE A 73 2.96 6.32 -0.38
C ILE A 73 4.49 6.44 -0.33
N THR A 74 5.18 5.81 -1.28
CA THR A 74 6.66 5.82 -1.33
C THR A 74 7.23 7.07 -1.99
N GLY A 75 6.41 7.77 -2.80
CA GLY A 75 6.90 8.77 -3.73
C GLY A 75 7.62 8.15 -4.94
N SER A 76 8.06 9.01 -5.87
CA SER A 76 8.67 8.55 -7.12
C SER A 76 10.11 8.05 -6.98
N ARG A 77 10.81 8.54 -5.95
CA ARG A 77 12.21 8.25 -5.61
C ARG A 77 12.41 8.54 -4.13
N LEU A 78 13.25 7.74 -3.47
CA LEU A 78 13.70 7.99 -2.11
C LEU A 78 15.17 8.38 -2.14
N CYS A 79 15.52 9.52 -1.56
CA CYS A 79 16.91 9.94 -1.45
C CYS A 79 17.63 9.10 -0.39
N LEU A 80 18.82 8.59 -0.72
CA LEU A 80 19.63 7.75 0.16
C LEU A 80 20.73 8.51 0.91
N CYS A 81 20.67 9.85 0.96
CA CYS A 81 21.60 10.64 1.76
C CYS A 81 21.20 10.62 3.25
N GLU A 82 22.19 10.74 4.13
CA GLU A 82 22.01 10.69 5.59
C GLU A 82 20.94 11.65 6.11
N THR A 83 20.83 12.84 5.51
CA THR A 83 19.82 13.84 5.91
C THR A 83 18.40 13.37 5.62
N CYS A 84 18.15 12.75 4.47
CA CYS A 84 16.81 12.29 4.11
C CYS A 84 16.46 10.98 4.85
N THR A 85 17.42 10.07 4.96
CA THR A 85 17.22 8.78 5.63
C THR A 85 17.13 8.93 7.15
N GLY A 86 17.80 9.92 7.75
CA GLY A 86 17.76 10.18 9.20
C GLY A 86 16.49 10.85 9.73
N THR A 87 15.47 11.04 8.88
CA THR A 87 14.13 11.45 9.34
C THR A 87 13.32 10.21 9.70
N ASP A 88 12.42 10.29 10.70
CA ASP A 88 11.56 9.16 11.10
C ASP A 88 10.84 8.54 9.89
N ALA A 89 10.20 9.37 9.07
CA ALA A 89 9.51 8.93 7.86
C ALA A 89 10.45 8.32 6.80
N GLY A 90 11.70 8.79 6.72
CA GLY A 90 12.71 8.24 5.82
C GLY A 90 13.24 6.89 6.29
N THR A 91 13.51 6.76 7.59
CA THR A 91 13.97 5.51 8.23
C THR A 91 12.88 4.44 8.13
N ASP A 92 11.67 4.72 8.62
CA ASP A 92 10.56 3.75 8.64
C ASP A 92 10.26 3.19 7.24
N LEU A 93 10.25 4.07 6.23
CA LEU A 93 9.97 3.69 4.86
C LEU A 93 11.12 2.87 4.25
N LEU A 94 12.37 3.24 4.50
CA LEU A 94 13.52 2.47 4.00
C LEU A 94 13.64 1.11 4.67
N ASP A 95 13.37 1.03 5.97
CA ASP A 95 13.36 -0.24 6.70
C ASP A 95 12.29 -1.17 6.13
N SER A 96 11.08 -0.65 5.88
CA SER A 96 10.02 -1.41 5.21
C SER A 96 10.46 -1.90 3.83
N LEU A 97 11.08 -1.04 3.00
CA LEU A 97 11.53 -1.43 1.66
C LEU A 97 12.72 -2.41 1.68
N ASN A 98 13.58 -2.32 2.69
CA ASN A 98 14.69 -3.26 2.89
C ASN A 98 14.15 -4.64 3.28
N GLU A 99 13.17 -4.71 4.19
CA GLU A 99 12.47 -5.96 4.53
C GLU A 99 11.90 -6.64 3.26
N LEU A 100 11.26 -5.85 2.39
CA LEU A 100 10.78 -6.36 1.10
C LEU A 100 11.91 -6.89 0.21
N ASN A 101 13.05 -6.22 0.19
CA ASN A 101 14.20 -6.60 -0.65
C ASN A 101 14.95 -7.83 -0.12
N GLU A 102 14.85 -8.10 1.18
CA GLU A 102 15.44 -9.28 1.82
C GLU A 102 14.54 -10.52 1.74
N TRP A 103 13.25 -10.34 1.39
CA TRP A 103 12.35 -11.45 1.12
C TRP A 103 12.76 -12.25 -0.12
N GLY A 104 12.47 -13.55 -0.08
CA GLY A 104 12.54 -14.43 -1.24
C GLY A 104 13.53 -15.58 -1.15
N GLY A 105 14.36 -15.63 -0.10
CA GLY A 105 15.36 -16.70 0.08
C GLY A 105 14.78 -18.12 0.14
N GLU A 106 13.52 -18.28 0.58
CA GLU A 106 12.84 -19.58 0.63
C GLU A 106 12.41 -20.10 -0.76
N PHE A 107 12.01 -19.20 -1.66
CA PHE A 107 11.37 -19.54 -2.93
C PHE A 107 12.23 -19.18 -4.15
N ASP A 108 13.52 -18.92 -3.93
CA ASP A 108 14.46 -18.35 -4.92
C ASP A 108 13.85 -17.13 -5.63
N ALA A 109 13.13 -16.30 -4.86
CA ALA A 109 12.45 -15.12 -5.36
C ALA A 109 13.31 -13.87 -5.17
N SER A 110 13.21 -12.94 -6.10
CA SER A 110 13.92 -11.66 -6.04
C SER A 110 13.01 -10.50 -6.42
N VAL A 111 12.96 -9.49 -5.57
CA VAL A 111 12.31 -8.21 -5.88
C VAL A 111 13.30 -7.16 -6.38
N THR A 112 14.60 -7.38 -6.18
CA THR A 112 15.69 -6.45 -6.52
C THR A 112 15.59 -5.88 -7.95
N PRO A 113 15.19 -6.62 -8.99
CA PRO A 113 15.00 -6.07 -10.35
C PRO A 113 14.00 -4.91 -10.43
N PHE A 114 13.04 -4.83 -9.49
CA PHE A 114 11.98 -3.83 -9.46
C PHE A 114 12.31 -2.63 -8.56
N PHE A 115 13.29 -2.77 -7.67
CA PHE A 115 13.79 -1.75 -6.76
C PHE A 115 15.12 -1.20 -7.25
N GLU A 116 15.07 -0.30 -8.24
CA GLU A 116 16.29 0.21 -8.87
C GLU A 116 16.99 1.25 -7.99
N THR A 117 18.31 1.14 -7.82
CA THR A 117 19.12 2.26 -7.31
C THR A 117 19.69 3.06 -8.46
N ARG A 118 19.45 4.38 -8.46
CA ARG A 118 19.93 5.29 -9.50
C ARG A 118 20.84 6.37 -8.92
N GLU A 119 21.89 6.68 -9.67
CA GLU A 119 22.70 7.88 -9.49
C GLU A 119 22.11 9.01 -10.34
N LEU A 120 21.92 10.16 -9.72
CA LEU A 120 21.35 11.36 -10.33
C LEU A 120 22.40 12.46 -10.30
N ASP A 121 22.81 12.93 -11.46
CA ASP A 121 23.76 14.02 -11.62
C ASP A 121 23.04 15.29 -12.07
N ALA A 122 23.14 16.36 -11.28
CA ALA A 122 22.64 17.68 -11.62
C ALA A 122 23.81 18.52 -12.15
N SER A 123 24.02 18.52 -13.46
CA SER A 123 25.15 19.23 -14.10
C SER A 123 25.13 20.75 -13.86
N LEU A 124 23.97 21.32 -13.55
CA LEU A 124 23.83 22.76 -13.31
C LEU A 124 24.27 23.17 -11.89
N THR A 125 24.11 22.28 -10.90
CA THR A 125 24.47 22.52 -9.49
C THR A 125 25.73 21.77 -9.06
N ASN A 126 26.27 20.88 -9.90
CA ASN A 126 27.33 19.92 -9.57
C ASN A 126 26.97 19.05 -8.35
N GLU A 127 25.69 18.75 -8.17
CA GLU A 127 25.21 17.87 -7.11
C GLU A 127 25.01 16.47 -7.68
N THR A 128 25.41 15.47 -6.91
CA THR A 128 25.12 14.07 -7.18
C THR A 128 24.25 13.52 -6.06
N ALA A 129 23.27 12.68 -6.40
CA ALA A 129 22.39 12.06 -5.43
C ALA A 129 22.16 10.58 -5.79
N ARG A 130 22.20 9.70 -4.78
CA ARG A 130 21.73 8.32 -4.93
C ARG A 130 20.28 8.24 -4.50
N ALA A 131 19.47 7.57 -5.31
CA ALA A 131 18.06 7.41 -5.04
C ALA A 131 17.59 5.98 -5.30
N LEU A 132 16.78 5.45 -4.39
CA LEU A 132 16.02 4.23 -4.60
C LEU A 132 14.74 4.56 -5.37
N VAL A 133 14.44 3.76 -6.40
CA VAL A 133 13.28 3.90 -7.26
C VAL A 133 12.42 2.64 -7.08
N PRO A 134 11.42 2.67 -6.19
CA PRO A 134 10.53 1.52 -5.97
C PRO A 134 9.65 1.28 -7.19
N PRO A 135 9.02 0.11 -7.40
CA PRO A 135 8.04 -0.07 -8.47
C PRO A 135 6.84 0.89 -8.30
N ARG A 136 5.97 0.98 -9.32
CA ARG A 136 4.77 1.84 -9.23
C ARG A 136 3.84 1.43 -8.10
N THR A 137 3.68 0.11 -7.98
CA THR A 137 2.92 -0.58 -6.95
C THR A 137 3.75 -1.77 -6.52
N ALA A 138 3.98 -1.93 -5.22
CA ALA A 138 4.41 -3.18 -4.61
C ALA A 138 3.38 -3.58 -3.55
N VAL A 139 3.27 -4.88 -3.30
CA VAL A 139 2.38 -5.46 -2.30
C VAL A 139 3.14 -6.50 -1.50
N ALA A 140 2.87 -6.54 -0.21
CA ALA A 140 3.49 -7.44 0.73
C ALA A 140 2.40 -8.14 1.54
N LEU A 141 2.38 -9.47 1.52
CA LEU A 141 1.50 -10.31 2.31
C LEU A 141 2.23 -10.76 3.57
N TYR A 142 1.62 -10.50 4.72
CA TYR A 142 2.06 -10.98 6.01
C TYR A 142 1.05 -12.00 6.53
N CYS A 143 1.59 -13.16 6.95
CA CYS A 143 0.89 -14.14 7.77
C CYS A 143 1.51 -14.06 9.16
N ASP A 144 0.70 -13.65 10.13
CA ASP A 144 1.09 -13.19 11.47
C ASP A 144 2.09 -12.03 11.42
N GLU A 145 3.32 -12.26 11.87
CA GLU A 145 4.44 -11.30 11.79
C GLU A 145 5.44 -11.65 10.68
N SER A 146 5.20 -12.73 9.93
CA SER A 146 6.13 -13.22 8.90
C SER A 146 5.72 -12.74 7.52
N LEU A 147 6.69 -12.23 6.77
CA LEU A 147 6.53 -11.83 5.37
C LEU A 147 6.40 -13.07 4.48
N ALA A 148 5.18 -13.37 4.04
CA ALA A 148 4.85 -14.57 3.28
C ALA A 148 4.96 -14.37 1.76
N GLY A 149 4.83 -13.14 1.26
CA GLY A 149 4.94 -12.86 -0.17
C GLY A 149 5.21 -11.39 -0.49
N VAL A 150 6.04 -11.12 -1.50
CA VAL A 150 6.26 -9.76 -2.03
C VAL A 150 6.13 -9.76 -3.54
N PHE A 151 5.39 -8.80 -4.07
CA PHE A 151 5.17 -8.62 -5.50
C PHE A 151 5.29 -7.13 -5.88
N PRO A 152 5.84 -6.77 -7.05
CA PRO A 152 6.35 -7.66 -8.07
C PRO A 152 7.66 -8.35 -7.67
N CYS A 153 7.86 -9.56 -8.17
CA CYS A 153 9.08 -10.35 -7.98
C CYS A 153 9.37 -11.20 -9.23
N GLU A 154 10.62 -11.60 -9.36
CA GLU A 154 11.02 -12.74 -10.18
C GLU A 154 11.06 -13.97 -9.27
N MET A 155 10.47 -15.07 -9.71
CA MET A 155 10.45 -16.33 -8.99
C MET A 155 10.56 -17.45 -10.03
N GLY A 156 11.63 -18.25 -9.95
CA GLY A 156 11.99 -19.16 -11.03
C GLY A 156 12.23 -18.39 -12.34
N ASP A 157 11.57 -18.82 -13.42
CA ASP A 157 11.65 -18.18 -14.74
C ASP A 157 10.51 -17.16 -14.97
N SER A 158 9.71 -16.89 -13.93
CA SER A 158 8.49 -16.09 -14.03
C SER A 158 8.63 -14.72 -13.39
N THR A 159 8.06 -13.72 -14.06
CA THR A 159 7.84 -12.39 -13.49
C THR A 159 6.41 -12.27 -13.00
N LEU A 160 6.26 -12.11 -11.70
CA LEU A 160 4.97 -12.00 -11.03
C LEU A 160 4.72 -10.52 -10.65
N ALA A 161 3.49 -10.08 -10.84
CA ALA A 161 3.00 -8.74 -10.56
C ALA A 161 2.12 -8.72 -9.32
N ALA A 162 1.82 -7.51 -8.83
CA ALA A 162 0.92 -7.33 -7.68
C ALA A 162 -0.50 -7.91 -7.90
N ALA A 163 -0.93 -8.07 -9.15
CA ALA A 163 -2.19 -8.71 -9.49
C ALA A 163 -2.17 -10.23 -9.23
N ASP A 164 -1.02 -10.88 -9.37
CA ASP A 164 -0.87 -12.33 -9.15
C ASP A 164 -1.03 -12.67 -7.67
N LEU A 165 -0.56 -11.80 -6.76
CA LEU A 165 -0.86 -11.93 -5.33
C LEU A 165 -2.36 -11.88 -5.08
N VAL A 166 -3.08 -10.95 -5.70
CA VAL A 166 -4.53 -10.82 -5.51
C VAL A 166 -5.26 -12.06 -6.03
N ALA A 167 -4.84 -12.59 -7.18
CA ALA A 167 -5.38 -13.84 -7.72
C ALA A 167 -5.07 -15.05 -6.79
N ALA A 168 -3.89 -15.08 -6.19
CA ALA A 168 -3.52 -16.10 -5.20
C ALA A 168 -4.40 -16.01 -3.95
N LEU A 169 -4.61 -14.80 -3.41
CA LEU A 169 -5.52 -14.57 -2.27
C LEU A 169 -6.94 -15.04 -2.59
N ASP A 170 -7.44 -14.72 -3.78
CA ASP A 170 -8.77 -15.17 -4.23
C ASP A 170 -8.86 -16.70 -4.23
N ARG A 171 -7.82 -17.40 -4.70
CA ARG A 171 -7.73 -18.86 -4.68
C ARG A 171 -7.69 -19.42 -3.25
N PHE A 172 -6.93 -18.82 -2.34
CA PHE A 172 -6.87 -19.26 -0.95
C PHE A 172 -8.27 -19.21 -0.31
N CYS A 173 -9.07 -18.19 -0.65
CA CYS A 173 -10.45 -18.05 -0.16
C CYS A 173 -11.40 -19.12 -0.69
N GLU A 174 -11.27 -19.49 -1.97
CA GLU A 174 -12.08 -20.54 -2.59
C GLU A 174 -11.84 -21.91 -1.94
N GLY A 175 -10.62 -22.15 -1.43
CA GLY A 175 -10.29 -23.35 -0.65
C GLY A 175 -10.89 -23.37 0.76
N GLN A 176 -11.34 -22.23 1.30
CA GLN A 176 -11.87 -22.12 2.67
C GLN A 176 -13.39 -22.30 2.77
N GLU A 177 -14.00 -23.20 1.98
CA GLU A 177 -15.44 -23.48 2.08
C GLU A 177 -15.85 -24.01 3.48
N VAL A 178 -16.26 -23.07 4.33
CA VAL A 178 -17.32 -23.09 5.34
C VAL A 178 -17.33 -24.27 6.32
N VAL A 179 -16.52 -24.19 7.39
CA VAL A 179 -16.94 -24.74 8.68
C VAL A 179 -17.90 -23.74 9.31
N ALA A 180 -19.21 -23.95 9.10
CA ALA A 180 -20.25 -23.19 9.77
C ALA A 180 -20.19 -23.39 11.30
N GLY A 181 -19.46 -22.52 11.99
CA GLY A 181 -19.57 -22.38 13.45
C GLY A 181 -20.98 -21.91 13.84
N PRO A 182 -21.52 -22.33 15.00
CA PRO A 182 -22.92 -22.07 15.34
C PRO A 182 -23.18 -20.57 15.47
N GLY A 183 -24.17 -20.12 14.71
CA GLY A 183 -24.44 -18.72 14.38
C GLY A 183 -24.47 -17.75 15.57
N ARG A 184 -23.69 -16.68 15.43
CA ARG A 184 -23.89 -15.45 16.21
C ARG A 184 -25.22 -14.83 15.77
N ARG A 185 -26.16 -14.69 16.72
CA ARG A 185 -27.49 -14.10 16.49
C ARG A 185 -27.38 -12.73 15.79
N PRO A 186 -28.23 -12.43 14.79
CA PRO A 186 -28.24 -11.11 14.18
C PRO A 186 -28.61 -10.06 15.24
N VAL A 187 -27.77 -9.03 15.35
CA VAL A 187 -28.03 -7.86 16.18
C VAL A 187 -29.22 -7.12 15.55
N ARG A 188 -30.29 -6.94 16.32
CA ARG A 188 -31.45 -6.14 15.89
C ARG A 188 -30.98 -4.71 15.57
N PRO A 189 -31.46 -4.07 14.49
CA PRO A 189 -31.16 -2.67 14.24
C PRO A 189 -31.61 -1.82 15.42
N ILE A 190 -30.70 -1.01 15.96
CA ILE A 190 -31.03 0.04 16.92
C ILE A 190 -31.86 1.07 16.17
N ASP A 191 -33.08 1.31 16.63
CA ASP A 191 -33.96 2.35 16.11
C ASP A 191 -33.23 3.71 16.12
N ALA A 192 -33.11 4.31 14.93
CA ALA A 192 -32.55 5.64 14.78
C ALA A 192 -33.39 6.66 15.58
N PRO A 193 -32.77 7.58 16.33
CA PRO A 193 -33.53 8.62 17.02
C PRO A 193 -34.20 9.54 15.99
N ARG A 194 -35.52 9.67 16.12
CA ARG A 194 -36.35 10.63 15.37
C ARG A 194 -35.74 12.04 15.48
N ARG A 195 -35.30 12.60 14.34
CA ARG A 195 -34.97 14.04 14.22
C ARG A 195 -36.21 14.88 14.53
N GLN A 196 -36.15 15.73 15.54
CA GLN A 196 -37.07 16.86 15.67
C GLN A 196 -36.65 17.97 14.68
N PRO A 197 -37.60 18.56 13.93
CA PRO A 197 -37.30 19.69 13.06
C PRO A 197 -37.30 20.99 13.87
N GLY A 198 -36.17 21.70 13.86
CA GLY A 198 -36.11 23.11 14.25
C GLY A 198 -35.02 23.47 15.26
N SER A 199 -33.79 23.65 14.77
CA SER A 199 -32.95 24.75 15.27
C SER A 199 -31.93 25.13 14.20
N ARG A 200 -31.83 26.44 13.98
CA ARG A 200 -30.98 27.11 12.98
C ARG A 200 -29.53 27.08 13.45
N SER A 201 -28.61 26.81 12.53
CA SER A 201 -27.24 27.34 12.58
C SER A 201 -26.82 27.88 11.20
N PRO A 202 -26.10 29.02 11.12
CA PRO A 202 -25.74 29.69 9.88
C PRO A 202 -24.32 29.32 9.37
N GLY A 203 -24.08 29.60 8.07
CA GLY A 203 -22.74 29.75 7.45
C GLY A 203 -22.39 28.64 6.45
N ARG A 204 -22.85 28.68 5.19
CA ARG A 204 -22.21 29.29 4.00
C ARG A 204 -20.72 28.94 3.82
N TYR A 205 -20.44 28.05 2.88
CA TYR A 205 -19.14 27.90 2.21
C TYR A 205 -19.13 28.74 0.93
N ALA A 206 -18.03 29.45 0.69
CA ALA A 206 -17.65 29.98 -0.61
C ALA A 206 -16.29 29.40 -0.98
N VAL A 207 -16.17 28.80 -2.17
CA VAL A 207 -14.88 28.47 -2.78
C VAL A 207 -14.61 29.53 -3.84
N LEU A 208 -13.61 30.37 -3.58
CA LEU A 208 -13.03 31.30 -4.54
C LEU A 208 -11.95 30.57 -5.34
N THR A 209 -12.01 30.72 -6.67
CA THR A 209 -10.91 30.41 -7.58
C THR A 209 -9.99 31.63 -7.68
N SER A 210 -8.66 31.51 -7.53
CA SER A 210 -7.74 32.40 -8.24
C SER A 210 -6.30 31.88 -8.37
N ASP A 211 -5.72 32.33 -9.48
CA ASP A 211 -4.38 32.21 -10.04
C ASP A 211 -3.26 32.99 -9.29
N ARG A 212 -2.01 32.58 -9.62
CA ARG A 212 -0.68 33.27 -9.64
C ARG A 212 0.05 33.81 -8.38
N VAL A 213 1.27 33.24 -8.19
CA VAL A 213 2.63 33.84 -8.03
C VAL A 213 2.89 34.88 -6.92
N ARG A 214 3.71 34.52 -5.89
CA ARG A 214 5.13 34.94 -5.65
C ARG A 214 5.60 34.51 -4.25
N SER A 215 6.92 34.37 -4.14
CA SER A 215 7.78 33.93 -3.04
C SER A 215 7.62 34.69 -1.71
N SER A 216 7.69 33.97 -0.57
CA SER A 216 8.33 34.46 0.68
C SER A 216 8.51 33.31 1.68
N THR A 217 9.65 33.34 2.37
CA THR A 217 10.16 32.40 3.36
C THR A 217 9.35 32.45 4.66
N ALA A 218 8.82 31.31 5.13
CA ALA A 218 8.38 31.13 6.51
C ALA A 218 8.42 29.65 6.88
N VAL A 219 9.05 29.36 8.01
CA VAL A 219 9.11 28.04 8.64
C VAL A 219 7.72 27.71 9.19
N GLU A 220 7.00 26.75 8.59
CA GLU A 220 5.69 26.30 9.07
C GLU A 220 5.85 25.13 10.06
N GLN A 221 5.27 25.27 11.25
CA GLN A 221 5.15 24.21 12.25
C GLN A 221 3.98 23.28 11.89
N THR A 222 4.27 22.02 11.59
CA THR A 222 3.27 20.97 11.36
C THR A 222 2.63 20.57 12.69
N THR A 223 1.33 20.77 12.85
CA THR A 223 0.59 20.23 14.00
C THR A 223 -0.12 18.93 13.61
N TYR A 224 0.23 17.86 14.30
CA TYR A 224 -0.32 16.51 14.14
C TYR A 224 -1.73 16.41 14.74
N ARG A 225 -2.70 15.89 13.98
CA ARG A 225 -4.01 15.51 14.51
C ARG A 225 -4.46 14.18 13.93
N SER A 226 -4.42 13.14 14.75
CA SER A 226 -5.02 11.85 14.45
C SER A 226 -6.54 11.93 14.61
N VAL A 227 -7.28 11.48 13.58
CA VAL A 227 -8.74 11.34 13.64
C VAL A 227 -9.06 9.85 13.70
N ARG A 228 -9.62 9.43 14.84
CA ARG A 228 -10.06 8.06 15.09
C ARG A 228 -11.43 7.87 14.41
N ALA A 229 -11.44 7.19 13.27
CA ALA A 229 -12.65 6.51 12.78
C ALA A 229 -12.53 5.04 13.14
N GLU A 230 -13.61 4.44 13.63
CA GLU A 230 -13.65 3.09 14.19
C GLU A 230 -12.89 2.09 13.30
N ASN A 231 -11.82 1.52 13.87
CA ASN A 231 -10.94 0.48 13.36
C ASN A 231 -10.10 0.70 12.08
N ARG A 232 -9.84 1.94 11.65
CA ARG A 232 -8.86 2.22 10.58
C ARG A 232 -7.87 3.31 10.99
N TYR A 233 -6.57 3.03 10.94
CA TYR A 233 -5.55 4.08 10.99
C TYR A 233 -5.38 4.66 9.58
N ILE A 234 -6.06 5.78 9.31
CA ILE A 234 -5.78 6.60 8.13
C ILE A 234 -4.89 7.75 8.59
N THR A 235 -3.58 7.64 8.34
CA THR A 235 -2.66 8.77 8.56
C THR A 235 -2.82 9.75 7.39
N ILE A 236 -3.64 10.79 7.60
CA ILE A 236 -3.85 11.86 6.64
C ILE A 236 -2.93 13.03 6.99
N PHE A 237 -2.01 13.37 6.10
CA PHE A 237 -1.19 14.58 6.22
C PHE A 237 -1.99 15.78 5.70
N VAL A 238 -2.41 16.67 6.60
CA VAL A 238 -3.10 17.91 6.24
C VAL A 238 -2.10 19.07 6.31
N VAL A 239 -1.79 19.68 5.16
CA VAL A 239 -1.01 20.92 5.09
C VAL A 239 -1.98 22.09 5.24
N GLY A 240 -2.05 22.67 6.43
CA GLY A 240 -2.86 23.84 6.72
C GLY A 240 -2.05 25.12 6.55
N LYS A 241 -2.47 26.02 5.65
CA LYS A 241 -2.00 27.42 5.64
C LYS A 241 -2.63 28.17 6.81
N ALA A 242 -1.82 28.73 7.70
CA ALA A 242 -2.29 29.68 8.69
C ALA A 242 -2.65 31.01 8.02
N GLY A 243 -3.92 31.41 8.12
CA GLY A 243 -4.39 32.76 7.77
C GLY A 243 -4.19 33.72 8.93
N VAL A 244 -3.72 34.92 8.59
CA VAL A 244 -3.41 36.10 9.41
C VAL A 244 -4.52 36.49 10.40
#